data_AF-A0A6A5R0N2-F1
#
_entry.id   AF-A0A6A5R0N2-F1
#
_cell.length_a   1.000
_cell.length_b   1.000
_cell.length_c   1.000
_cell.angle_alpha   90.00
_cell.angle_beta   90.00
_cell.angle_gamma   90.00
#
_symmetry.space_group_name_H-M   'P 1'
#
loop_
_entity.id
_entity.type
_entity.pdbx_description
1 polymer ?
#
loop_
_entity_poly.entity_id
_entity_poly.type
_entity_poly.pdbx_seq_one_letter_code
_entity_poly.pdbx_strand_id
1 'polypeptide(L)'
;MRRRHIASIRLTRQLADHLVGDPLEQQCPRQRQLWTSAYERMMPLVFGVGFFLDEHRRLLLERDLGRIRPRSHIGYNVCTTSSITDQEIQIMKKLDPPLRLQYFYMYCFIVQVLMRKLRPSSRTGPVEKFLRGWLSQPACPEDVAFFIVLGGIGQIAKLLARPKYSERRRYLHAFRTHMSPHTSKCWRRHWRDIGVVSPALLDDLPCTKIGITQLDQIWRPLIAHMMRPGSRDFSEHERSCYEELTVSNKFINEIMGYDILRCRPATGGESDDE
;
A
#
# COMPACT_ATOMS: atom_id res chain seq x y z
N MET A 1 13.84 1.37 14.14
CA MET A 1 13.24 2.70 14.42
C MET A 1 13.73 3.80 13.47
N ARG A 2 15.04 4.08 13.35
CA ARG A 2 15.60 5.18 12.53
C ARG A 2 15.18 5.16 11.05
N ARG A 3 15.16 3.99 10.40
CA ARG A 3 14.76 3.85 8.98
C ARG A 3 13.29 4.21 8.74
N ARG A 4 12.38 3.75 9.62
CA ARG A 4 10.94 4.05 9.55
C ARG A 4 10.68 5.55 9.75
N HIS A 5 11.34 6.18 10.73
CA HIS A 5 11.22 7.62 10.94
C HIS A 5 11.60 8.43 9.69
N ILE A 6 12.74 8.13 9.05
CA ILE A 6 13.17 8.79 7.81
C ILE A 6 12.17 8.54 6.68
N ALA A 7 11.65 7.31 6.55
CA ALA A 7 10.64 6.97 5.56
C ALA A 7 9.34 7.75 5.78
N SER A 8 8.87 7.87 7.03
CA SER A 8 7.69 8.67 7.40
C SER A 8 7.89 10.13 7.02
N ILE A 9 9.03 10.74 7.37
CA ILE A 9 9.35 12.13 7.00
C ILE A 9 9.21 12.36 5.49
N ARG A 10 9.81 11.46 4.69
CA ARG A 10 9.80 11.56 3.23
C ARG A 10 8.40 11.33 2.65
N LEU A 11 7.69 10.31 3.14
CA LEU A 11 6.35 10.00 2.65
C LEU A 11 5.37 11.12 3.00
N THR A 12 5.37 11.59 4.25
CA THR A 12 4.50 12.68 4.69
C THR A 12 4.69 13.94 3.86
N ARG A 13 5.94 14.29 3.51
CA ARG A 13 6.22 15.40 2.59
C ARG A 13 5.52 15.18 1.24
N GLN A 14 5.74 14.03 0.60
CA GLN A 14 5.11 13.72 -0.71
C GLN A 14 3.57 13.73 -0.67
N LEU A 15 2.99 13.32 0.45
CA LEU A 15 1.54 13.33 0.66
C LEU A 15 1.00 14.76 0.88
N ALA A 16 1.69 15.57 1.69
CA ALA A 16 1.35 16.98 1.90
C ALA A 16 1.47 17.79 0.60
N ASP A 17 2.54 17.58 -0.17
CA ASP A 17 2.73 18.19 -1.49
C ASP A 17 1.61 17.79 -2.46
N HIS A 18 1.14 16.53 -2.39
CA HIS A 18 0.02 16.08 -3.20
C HIS A 18 -1.31 16.72 -2.82
N LEU A 19 -1.54 16.96 -1.52
CA LEU A 19 -2.79 17.50 -1.00
C LEU A 19 -2.89 19.02 -1.17
N VAL A 20 -1.82 19.75 -0.86
CA VAL A 20 -1.81 21.22 -0.74
C VAL A 20 -1.04 21.90 -1.87
N GLY A 21 -0.17 21.17 -2.58
CA GLY A 21 0.80 21.73 -3.53
C GLY A 21 2.17 21.96 -2.89
N ASP A 22 3.19 22.20 -3.72
CA ASP A 22 4.56 22.44 -3.24
C ASP A 22 4.68 23.87 -2.65
N PRO A 23 5.01 24.00 -1.35
CA PRO A 23 5.12 25.31 -0.69
C PRO A 23 6.31 26.15 -1.21
N LEU A 24 7.31 25.54 -1.86
CA LEU A 24 8.45 26.25 -2.45
C LEU A 24 8.10 26.88 -3.80
N GLU A 25 7.18 26.29 -4.57
CA GLU A 25 6.70 26.85 -5.84
C GLU A 25 5.72 28.02 -5.62
N GLN A 26 5.26 28.25 -4.38
CA GLN A 26 4.11 29.12 -4.09
C GLN A 26 4.43 30.25 -3.10
N GLN A 27 3.99 31.47 -3.45
CA GLN A 27 4.29 32.71 -2.72
C GLN A 27 3.30 33.02 -1.57
N CYS A 28 2.21 32.26 -1.40
CA CYS A 28 1.14 32.59 -0.45
C CYS A 28 1.41 32.06 0.99
N PRO A 29 1.48 32.93 2.03
CA PRO A 29 1.71 32.52 3.43
C PRO A 29 0.65 31.56 3.98
N ARG A 30 -0.63 31.76 3.62
CA ARG A 30 -1.75 30.92 4.07
C ARG A 30 -1.59 29.46 3.60
N GLN A 31 -1.10 29.27 2.39
CA GLN A 31 -0.90 27.93 1.83
C GLN A 31 0.28 27.21 2.49
N ARG A 32 1.36 27.94 2.82
CA ARG A 32 2.46 27.38 3.63
C ARG A 32 1.97 26.93 5.01
N GLN A 33 1.12 27.72 5.66
CA GLN A 33 0.54 27.34 6.95
C GLN A 33 -0.35 26.08 6.84
N LEU A 34 -1.18 25.99 5.78
CA LEU A 34 -1.98 24.80 5.50
C LEU A 34 -1.11 23.57 5.26
N TRP A 35 -0.03 23.72 4.49
CA TRP A 35 0.93 22.65 4.23
C TRP A 35 1.60 22.17 5.52
N THR A 36 2.09 23.10 6.36
CA THR A 36 2.74 22.77 7.65
C THR A 36 1.75 22.05 8.57
N SER A 37 0.53 22.56 8.68
CA SER A 37 -0.50 21.92 9.50
C SER A 37 -0.87 20.52 8.99
N ALA A 38 -0.97 20.33 7.67
CA ALA A 38 -1.21 19.02 7.09
C ALA A 38 -0.03 18.07 7.36
N TYR A 39 1.20 18.52 7.12
CA TYR A 39 2.41 17.76 7.35
C TYR A 39 2.53 17.28 8.81
N GLU A 40 2.34 18.17 9.78
CA GLU A 40 2.44 17.86 11.21
C GLU A 40 1.36 16.86 11.65
N ARG A 41 0.12 17.00 11.17
CA ARG A 41 -0.99 16.08 11.48
C ARG A 41 -0.80 14.71 10.83
N MET A 42 -0.28 14.67 9.61
CA MET A 42 -0.08 13.42 8.87
C MET A 42 1.12 12.62 9.40
N MET A 43 2.15 13.28 9.94
CA MET A 43 3.39 12.63 10.37
C MET A 43 3.18 11.43 11.32
N PRO A 44 2.50 11.58 12.48
CA PRO A 44 2.27 10.46 13.38
C PRO A 44 1.42 9.36 12.71
N LEU A 45 0.46 9.73 11.86
CA LEU A 45 -0.40 8.79 11.15
C LEU A 45 0.39 7.93 10.16
N VAL A 46 1.23 8.55 9.35
CA VAL A 46 2.12 7.86 8.39
C VAL A 46 3.11 6.96 9.13
N PHE A 47 3.60 7.38 10.29
CA PHE A 47 4.46 6.55 11.13
C PHE A 47 3.73 5.31 11.67
N GLY A 48 2.49 5.47 12.14
CA GLY A 48 1.63 4.36 12.60
C GLY A 48 1.29 3.38 11.47
N VAL A 49 0.93 3.87 10.29
CA VAL A 49 0.75 3.02 9.08
C VAL A 49 2.04 2.27 8.76
N GLY A 50 3.19 2.95 8.80
CA GLY A 50 4.48 2.31 8.58
C GLY A 50 4.80 1.21 9.59
N PHE A 51 4.45 1.40 10.86
CA PHE A 51 4.58 0.36 11.89
C PHE A 51 3.71 -0.85 11.57
N PHE A 52 2.43 -0.62 11.26
CA PHE A 52 1.50 -1.69 10.92
C PHE A 52 2.01 -2.52 9.74
N LEU A 53 2.40 -1.86 8.64
CA LEU A 53 2.91 -2.54 7.45
C LEU A 53 4.20 -3.32 7.71
N ASP A 54 5.11 -2.81 8.55
CA ASP A 54 6.34 -3.51 8.93
C ASP A 54 6.04 -4.80 9.72
N GLU A 55 5.15 -4.73 10.70
CA GLU A 55 4.77 -5.90 11.51
C GLU A 55 3.93 -6.90 10.71
N HIS A 56 2.98 -6.42 9.89
CA HIS A 56 2.16 -7.25 9.01
C HIS A 56 3.04 -8.01 8.01
N ARG A 57 4.00 -7.31 7.36
CA ARG A 57 5.01 -7.95 6.49
C ARG A 57 5.80 -9.02 7.24
N ARG A 58 6.26 -8.74 8.46
CA ARG A 58 7.01 -9.71 9.27
C ARG A 58 6.17 -10.96 9.52
N LEU A 59 4.91 -10.81 9.93
CA LEU A 59 4.00 -11.94 10.18
C LEU A 59 3.74 -12.77 8.92
N LEU A 60 3.47 -12.11 7.78
CA LEU A 60 3.25 -12.80 6.51
C LEU A 60 4.47 -13.63 6.11
N LEU A 61 5.66 -13.03 6.18
CA LEU A 61 6.90 -13.71 5.82
C LEU A 61 7.21 -14.87 6.77
N GLU A 62 7.04 -14.70 8.09
CA GLU A 62 7.23 -15.78 9.07
C GLU A 62 6.27 -16.95 8.82
N ARG A 63 4.98 -16.66 8.60
CA ARG A 63 3.96 -17.68 8.31
C ARG A 63 4.27 -18.43 7.02
N ASP A 64 4.60 -17.70 5.96
CA ASP A 64 4.74 -18.28 4.63
C ASP A 64 6.06 -18.99 4.45
N LEU A 65 7.16 -18.41 4.92
CA LEU A 65 8.48 -19.03 4.85
C LEU A 65 8.62 -20.20 5.85
N GLY A 66 7.99 -20.12 7.02
CA GLY A 66 7.97 -21.21 8.00
C GLY A 66 7.16 -22.44 7.58
N ARG A 67 6.38 -22.34 6.50
CA ARG A 67 5.54 -23.43 5.96
C ARG A 67 6.04 -23.98 4.63
N ILE A 68 7.13 -23.47 4.08
CA ILE A 68 7.68 -23.98 2.80
C ILE A 68 8.16 -25.40 3.02
N ARG A 69 7.59 -26.35 2.26
CA ARG A 69 8.10 -27.73 2.19
C ARG A 69 9.12 -27.78 1.03
N PRO A 70 10.34 -28.32 1.23
CA PRO A 70 11.45 -28.25 0.26
C PRO A 70 11.28 -28.94 -1.10
N ARG A 71 10.07 -29.40 -1.49
CA ARG A 71 9.93 -30.46 -2.51
C ARG A 71 8.90 -30.24 -3.61
N SER A 72 8.38 -29.03 -3.80
CA SER A 72 7.49 -28.79 -4.94
C SER A 72 7.80 -27.48 -5.64
N HIS A 73 8.01 -27.55 -6.96
CA HIS A 73 8.24 -26.45 -7.90
C HIS A 73 7.02 -25.52 -8.06
N ILE A 74 6.23 -25.34 -7.01
CA ILE A 74 4.94 -24.64 -7.04
C ILE A 74 5.20 -23.20 -6.60
N GLY A 75 4.77 -22.24 -7.43
CA GLY A 75 4.99 -20.81 -7.20
C GLY A 75 4.57 -20.35 -5.80
N TYR A 76 5.30 -19.37 -5.27
CA TYR A 76 5.13 -18.84 -3.92
C TYR A 76 4.07 -17.74 -3.86
N ASN A 77 2.85 -18.04 -3.41
CA ASN A 77 1.82 -17.02 -3.21
C ASN A 77 1.79 -16.54 -1.75
N VAL A 78 2.06 -15.25 -1.52
CA VAL A 78 1.92 -14.56 -0.23
C VAL A 78 0.48 -14.07 -0.09
N CYS A 79 -0.42 -14.94 0.36
CA CYS A 79 -1.83 -14.58 0.53
C CYS A 79 -2.12 -14.15 1.98
N THR A 80 -2.62 -12.94 2.23
CA THR A 80 -3.28 -12.62 3.50
C THR A 80 -4.48 -13.55 3.61
N THR A 81 -4.43 -14.46 4.56
CA THR A 81 -5.49 -15.41 4.85
C THR A 81 -6.20 -14.92 6.10
N SER A 82 -7.48 -15.25 6.25
CA SER A 82 -8.23 -14.97 7.50
C SER A 82 -7.51 -15.45 8.76
N SER A 83 -6.62 -16.44 8.63
CA SER A 83 -5.79 -17.00 9.69
C SER A 83 -4.71 -16.06 10.26
N ILE A 84 -4.56 -14.82 9.79
CA ILE A 84 -3.64 -13.84 10.41
C ILE A 84 -4.35 -12.71 11.16
N THR A 85 -5.68 -12.65 11.11
CA THR A 85 -6.49 -11.56 11.68
C THR A 85 -6.22 -11.38 13.18
N ASP A 86 -6.08 -12.47 13.93
CA ASP A 86 -5.84 -12.41 15.39
C ASP A 86 -4.49 -11.75 15.70
N GLN A 87 -3.45 -12.06 14.91
CA GLN A 87 -2.13 -11.46 15.05
C GLN A 87 -2.15 -9.99 14.61
N GLU A 88 -2.92 -9.63 13.58
CA GLU A 88 -3.12 -8.25 13.15
C GLU A 88 -3.84 -7.40 14.22
N ILE A 89 -4.80 -7.98 14.94
CA ILE A 89 -5.41 -7.34 16.12
C ILE A 89 -4.35 -7.03 17.17
N GLN A 90 -3.39 -7.93 17.40
CA GLN A 90 -2.29 -7.66 18.34
C GLN A 90 -1.35 -6.54 17.86
N ILE A 91 -1.15 -6.40 16.54
CA ILE A 91 -0.42 -5.24 15.98
C ILE A 91 -1.21 -3.96 16.25
N MET A 92 -2.51 -3.96 15.96
CA MET A 92 -3.39 -2.81 16.17
C MET A 92 -3.46 -2.38 17.65
N LYS A 93 -3.44 -3.34 18.57
CA LYS A 93 -3.43 -3.06 20.01
C LYS A 93 -2.16 -2.34 20.49
N LYS A 94 -1.05 -2.46 19.75
CA LYS A 94 0.21 -1.74 20.02
C LYS A 94 0.22 -0.31 19.47
N LEU A 95 -0.74 0.05 18.61
CA LEU A 95 -0.93 1.42 18.13
C LEU A 95 -1.77 2.22 19.12
N ASP A 96 -1.56 3.54 19.13
CA ASP A 96 -2.27 4.46 20.02
C ASP A 96 -3.79 4.32 19.86
N PRO A 97 -4.52 3.93 20.92
CA PRO A 97 -5.96 3.68 20.85
C PRO A 97 -6.77 4.82 20.22
N PRO A 98 -6.56 6.12 20.57
CA PRO A 98 -7.34 7.22 20.03
C PRO A 98 -7.11 7.49 18.53
N LEU A 99 -6.08 6.89 17.94
CA LEU A 99 -5.65 7.13 16.56
C LEU A 99 -5.89 5.93 15.63
N ARG A 100 -6.41 4.80 16.13
CA ARG A 100 -6.55 3.54 15.37
C ARG A 100 -7.35 3.71 14.08
N LEU A 101 -8.46 4.43 14.15
CA LEU A 101 -9.30 4.68 12.98
C LEU A 101 -8.63 5.65 12.00
N GLN A 102 -7.91 6.65 12.51
CA GLN A 102 -7.16 7.63 11.73
C GLN A 102 -5.98 6.98 11.01
N TYR A 103 -5.34 5.97 11.60
CA TYR A 103 -4.33 5.16 10.92
C TYR A 103 -4.91 4.43 9.71
N PHE A 104 -6.10 3.84 9.85
CA PHE A 104 -6.80 3.21 8.73
C PHE A 104 -7.15 4.22 7.62
N TYR A 105 -7.65 5.41 7.99
CA TYR A 105 -7.94 6.46 7.02
C TYR A 105 -6.68 6.96 6.30
N MET A 106 -5.57 7.10 7.02
CA MET A 106 -4.29 7.46 6.43
C MET A 106 -3.80 6.39 5.44
N TYR A 107 -3.99 5.11 5.75
CA TYR A 107 -3.70 4.03 4.80
C TYR A 107 -4.54 4.12 3.54
N CYS A 108 -5.86 4.30 3.68
CA CYS A 108 -6.74 4.50 2.54
C CYS A 108 -6.27 5.68 1.68
N PHE A 109 -5.91 6.80 2.31
CA PHE A 109 -5.37 7.96 1.61
C PHE A 109 -4.06 7.63 0.87
N ILE A 110 -3.11 6.94 1.50
CA ILE A 110 -1.85 6.51 0.85
C ILE A 110 -2.15 5.65 -0.40
N VAL A 111 -3.08 4.70 -0.29
CA VAL A 111 -3.50 3.85 -1.41
C VAL A 111 -4.11 4.71 -2.53
N GLN A 112 -5.00 5.65 -2.22
CA GLN A 112 -5.58 6.57 -3.20
C GLN A 112 -4.50 7.36 -3.97
N VAL A 113 -3.53 7.94 -3.24
CA VAL A 113 -2.44 8.71 -3.85
C VAL A 113 -1.60 7.82 -4.76
N LEU A 114 -1.24 6.62 -4.30
CA LEU A 114 -0.48 5.65 -5.09
C LEU A 114 -1.20 5.29 -6.39
N MET A 115 -2.47 4.89 -6.30
CA MET A 115 -3.26 4.49 -7.46
C MET A 115 -3.41 5.64 -8.46
N ARG A 116 -3.64 6.86 -7.98
CA ARG A 116 -3.72 8.06 -8.83
C ARG A 116 -2.40 8.36 -9.53
N LYS A 117 -1.27 8.27 -8.82
CA LYS A 117 0.08 8.56 -9.36
C LYS A 117 0.60 7.46 -10.29
N LEU A 118 0.03 6.26 -10.21
CA LEU A 118 0.32 5.09 -11.05
C LEU A 118 -0.72 4.86 -12.17
N ARG A 119 -1.63 5.81 -12.39
CA ARG A 119 -2.52 5.84 -13.55
C ARG A 119 -1.94 6.78 -14.62
N PRO A 120 -1.93 6.39 -15.91
CA PRO A 120 -1.57 7.32 -16.98
C PRO A 120 -2.58 8.47 -17.03
N SER A 121 -2.12 9.68 -17.35
CA SER A 121 -3.01 10.83 -17.56
C SER A 121 -3.97 10.55 -18.72
N SER A 122 -5.28 10.81 -18.53
CA SER A 122 -6.27 10.61 -19.60
C SER A 122 -6.06 11.54 -20.80
N ARG A 123 -5.36 12.67 -20.60
CA ARG A 123 -5.11 13.71 -21.62
C ARG A 123 -4.02 13.38 -22.64
N THR A 124 -3.26 12.31 -22.45
CA THR A 124 -2.22 11.89 -23.41
C THR A 124 -2.83 10.97 -24.46
N GLY A 125 -2.81 11.42 -25.72
CA GLY A 125 -3.36 10.68 -26.85
C GLY A 125 -2.63 9.36 -27.13
N PRO A 126 -3.25 8.41 -27.87
CA PRO A 126 -2.67 7.09 -28.17
C PRO A 126 -1.28 7.17 -28.82
N VAL A 127 -1.09 8.16 -29.70
CA VAL A 127 0.17 8.40 -30.43
C VAL A 127 1.30 8.83 -29.49
N GLU A 128 0.99 9.70 -28.51
CA GLU A 128 1.99 10.16 -27.53
C GLU A 128 2.37 9.06 -26.53
N LYS A 129 1.43 8.15 -26.21
CA LYS A 129 1.70 6.95 -25.40
C LYS A 129 2.63 5.97 -26.10
N PHE A 130 2.43 5.76 -27.42
CA PHE A 130 3.25 4.88 -28.24
C PHE A 130 4.67 5.43 -28.43
N LEU A 131 4.80 6.71 -28.82
CA LEU A 131 6.09 7.37 -29.03
C LEU A 131 6.95 7.46 -27.76
N ARG A 132 6.33 7.57 -26.58
CA ARG A 132 7.05 7.62 -25.30
C ARG A 132 7.33 6.25 -24.68
N GLY A 133 6.94 5.15 -25.35
CA GLY A 133 7.10 3.79 -24.84
C GLY A 133 6.42 3.56 -23.49
N TRP A 134 5.32 4.28 -23.22
CA TRP A 134 4.58 4.08 -21.98
C TRP A 134 3.84 2.76 -22.07
N LEU A 135 4.03 1.89 -21.07
CA LEU A 135 3.12 0.76 -20.86
C LEU A 135 1.71 1.36 -20.79
N SER A 136 0.90 1.10 -21.83
CA SER A 136 -0.41 1.70 -22.02
C SER A 136 -1.39 1.33 -20.90
N GLN A 137 -1.10 0.23 -20.21
CA GLN A 137 -1.91 -0.30 -19.13
C GLN A 137 -1.54 0.31 -17.76
N PRO A 138 -2.55 0.64 -16.93
CA PRO A 138 -2.35 1.11 -15.56
C PRO A 138 -1.62 0.06 -14.70
N ALA A 139 -1.13 0.46 -13.52
CA ALA A 139 -0.64 -0.53 -12.57
C ALA A 139 -1.75 -1.48 -12.15
N CYS A 140 -1.45 -2.78 -12.21
CA CYS A 140 -2.33 -3.83 -11.72
C CYS A 140 -2.48 -3.66 -10.19
N PRO A 141 -3.69 -3.73 -9.62
CA PRO A 141 -3.89 -3.63 -8.17
C PRO A 141 -2.99 -4.56 -7.35
N GLU A 142 -2.75 -5.77 -7.85
CA GLU A 142 -1.90 -6.79 -7.26
C GLU A 142 -0.43 -6.35 -7.19
N ASP A 143 0.06 -5.63 -8.20
CA ASP A 143 1.42 -5.05 -8.17
C ASP A 143 1.52 -3.98 -7.08
N VAL A 144 0.46 -3.19 -6.90
CA VAL A 144 0.43 -2.14 -5.88
C VAL A 144 0.31 -2.74 -4.49
N ALA A 145 -0.53 -3.77 -4.30
CA ALA A 145 -0.60 -4.53 -3.06
C ALA A 145 0.77 -5.12 -2.71
N PHE A 146 1.41 -5.77 -3.69
CA PHE A 146 2.73 -6.35 -3.55
C PHE A 146 3.75 -5.31 -3.07
N PHE A 147 3.72 -4.14 -3.69
CA PHE A 147 4.62 -3.05 -3.38
C PHE A 147 4.36 -2.43 -2.01
N ILE A 148 3.11 -2.29 -1.59
CA ILE A 148 2.75 -1.76 -0.26
C ILE A 148 3.18 -2.71 0.84
N VAL A 149 2.86 -4.00 0.70
CA VAL A 149 3.12 -5.02 1.73
C VAL A 149 4.62 -5.27 1.88
N LEU A 150 5.33 -5.58 0.79
CA LEU A 150 6.76 -5.90 0.89
C LEU A 150 7.66 -4.67 0.93
N GLY A 151 7.27 -3.59 0.25
CA GLY A 151 8.07 -2.38 0.18
C GLY A 151 7.88 -1.45 1.38
N GLY A 152 6.69 -1.45 1.97
CA GLY A 152 6.32 -0.55 3.07
C GLY A 152 6.46 0.93 2.70
N ILE A 153 6.31 1.80 3.70
CA ILE A 153 6.34 3.25 3.50
C ILE A 153 7.66 3.78 2.91
N GLY A 154 8.76 3.06 3.11
CA GLY A 154 10.08 3.44 2.59
C GLY A 154 10.16 3.36 1.07
N GLN A 155 9.60 2.32 0.47
CA GLN A 155 9.55 2.18 -0.99
C GLN A 155 8.47 3.09 -1.59
N ILE A 156 7.34 3.25 -0.90
CA ILE A 156 6.28 4.20 -1.29
C ILE A 156 6.82 5.62 -1.40
N ALA A 157 7.57 6.09 -0.40
CA ALA A 157 8.20 7.41 -0.43
C ALA A 157 9.12 7.58 -1.66
N LYS A 158 9.95 6.57 -1.96
CA LYS A 158 10.87 6.60 -3.11
C LYS A 158 10.13 6.60 -4.45
N LEU A 159 9.01 5.90 -4.54
CA LEU A 159 8.18 5.89 -5.74
C LEU A 159 7.52 7.25 -5.93
N LEU A 160 6.89 7.81 -4.90
CA LEU A 160 6.18 9.09 -5.02
C LEU A 160 7.11 10.27 -5.34
N ALA A 161 8.35 10.23 -4.82
CA ALA A 161 9.38 11.22 -5.12
C ALA A 161 9.81 11.25 -6.61
N ARG A 162 9.47 10.24 -7.42
CA ARG A 162 9.73 10.29 -8.86
C ARG A 162 8.74 11.26 -9.52
N PRO A 163 9.17 12.25 -10.30
CA PRO A 163 8.27 13.25 -10.88
C PRO A 163 7.37 12.67 -11.99
N LYS A 164 7.93 11.81 -12.85
CA LYS A 164 7.24 11.32 -14.05
C LYS A 164 6.53 9.99 -13.83
N TYR A 165 5.37 9.83 -14.48
CA TYR A 165 4.61 8.58 -14.47
C TYR A 165 5.47 7.37 -14.91
N SER A 166 6.20 7.49 -16.02
CA SER A 166 7.05 6.43 -16.55
C SER A 166 8.14 5.98 -15.58
N GLU A 167 8.72 6.92 -14.81
CA GLU A 167 9.72 6.62 -13.78
C GLU A 167 9.09 5.86 -12.61
N ARG A 168 7.89 6.24 -12.16
CA ARG A 168 7.13 5.52 -11.12
C ARG A 168 6.81 4.09 -11.56
N ARG A 169 6.36 3.91 -12.80
CA ARG A 169 6.06 2.58 -13.36
C ARG A 169 7.30 1.71 -13.49
N ARG A 170 8.40 2.28 -14.01
CA ARG A 170 9.68 1.57 -14.09
C ARG A 170 10.19 1.17 -12.71
N TYR A 171 10.02 2.05 -11.71
CA TYR A 171 10.40 1.77 -10.33
C TYR A 171 9.60 0.60 -9.73
N LEU A 172 8.27 0.62 -9.88
CA LEU A 172 7.39 -0.45 -9.44
C LEU A 172 7.74 -1.80 -10.11
N HIS A 173 7.90 -1.78 -11.44
CA HIS A 173 8.28 -2.96 -12.20
C HIS A 173 9.64 -3.51 -11.76
N ALA A 174 10.64 -2.65 -11.63
CA ALA A 174 11.98 -3.04 -11.17
C ALA A 174 11.95 -3.63 -9.76
N PHE A 175 11.15 -3.06 -8.85
CA PHE A 175 10.97 -3.63 -7.52
C PHE A 175 10.45 -5.07 -7.58
N ARG A 176 9.42 -5.33 -8.39
CA ARG A 176 8.85 -6.68 -8.57
C ARG A 176 9.84 -7.65 -9.18
N THR A 177 10.50 -7.28 -10.28
CA THR A 177 11.48 -8.17 -10.95
C THR A 177 12.68 -8.45 -10.05
N HIS A 178 13.16 -7.46 -9.29
CA HIS A 178 14.30 -7.66 -8.40
C HIS A 178 14.06 -8.67 -7.27
N MET A 179 12.80 -9.01 -6.98
CA MET A 179 12.44 -10.03 -5.98
C MET A 179 12.47 -11.45 -6.56
N SER A 180 12.61 -11.64 -7.87
CA SER A 180 12.64 -12.96 -8.51
C SER A 180 14.07 -13.40 -8.91
N PRO A 181 14.46 -14.66 -8.61
CA PRO A 181 15.75 -15.23 -8.97
C PRO A 181 15.93 -15.38 -10.48
N HIS A 182 14.83 -15.50 -11.23
CA HIS A 182 14.86 -15.63 -12.68
C HIS A 182 15.17 -14.31 -13.39
N THR A 183 14.97 -13.17 -12.72
CA THR A 183 15.12 -11.85 -13.35
C THR A 183 16.15 -10.97 -12.67
N SER A 184 16.69 -11.35 -11.50
CA SER A 184 17.72 -10.58 -10.81
C SER A 184 18.76 -11.45 -10.12
N LYS A 185 20.05 -11.20 -10.39
CA LYS A 185 21.16 -11.83 -9.65
C LYS A 185 21.25 -11.37 -8.19
N CYS A 186 20.63 -10.23 -7.86
CA CYS A 186 20.67 -9.63 -6.52
C CYS A 186 19.44 -9.94 -5.67
N TRP A 187 18.56 -10.85 -6.11
CA TRP A 187 17.28 -11.15 -5.45
C TRP A 187 17.44 -11.46 -3.96
N ARG A 188 18.43 -12.28 -3.57
CA ARG A 188 18.73 -12.58 -2.15
C ARG A 188 19.03 -11.33 -1.31
N ARG A 189 19.65 -10.30 -1.90
CA ARG A 189 19.90 -9.02 -1.20
C ARG A 189 18.58 -8.29 -0.97
N HIS A 190 17.70 -8.25 -1.97
CA HIS A 190 16.40 -7.59 -1.86
C HIS A 190 15.49 -8.27 -0.82
N TRP A 191 15.49 -9.60 -0.76
CA TRP A 191 14.78 -10.34 0.30
C TRP A 191 15.35 -10.07 1.69
N ARG A 192 16.68 -9.97 1.84
CA ARG A 192 17.31 -9.55 3.10
C ARG A 192 16.93 -8.12 3.49
N ASP A 193 16.89 -7.20 2.53
CA ASP A 193 16.50 -5.81 2.76
C ASP A 193 15.05 -5.69 3.27
N ILE A 194 14.17 -6.62 2.86
CA ILE A 194 12.80 -6.73 3.36
C ILE A 194 12.67 -7.71 4.54
N GLY A 195 13.76 -8.01 5.25
CA GLY A 195 13.71 -8.70 6.54
C GLY A 195 13.80 -10.23 6.52
N VAL A 196 14.01 -10.86 5.36
CA VAL A 196 14.27 -12.31 5.31
C VAL A 196 15.76 -12.56 5.53
N VAL A 197 16.12 -12.89 6.76
CA VAL A 197 17.53 -13.03 7.19
C VAL A 197 18.07 -14.45 7.14
N SER A 198 17.22 -15.48 7.21
CA SER A 198 17.66 -16.88 7.17
C SER A 198 18.04 -17.31 5.74
N PRO A 199 19.29 -17.74 5.48
CA PRO A 199 19.71 -18.23 4.16
C PRO A 199 18.93 -19.47 3.71
N ALA A 200 18.62 -20.38 4.63
CA ALA A 200 17.87 -21.60 4.32
C ALA A 200 16.45 -21.28 3.77
N LEU A 201 15.79 -20.26 4.32
CA LEU A 201 14.48 -19.80 3.83
C LEU A 201 14.56 -19.18 2.42
N LEU A 202 15.71 -18.64 2.04
CA LEU A 202 15.94 -18.13 0.69
C LEU A 202 16.12 -19.28 -0.29
N ASP A 203 16.87 -20.32 0.09
CA ASP A 203 17.11 -21.47 -0.78
C ASP A 203 15.82 -22.27 -1.06
N ASP A 204 14.86 -22.22 -0.13
CA ASP A 204 13.55 -22.82 -0.28
C ASP A 204 12.51 -21.96 -1.03
N LEU A 205 12.75 -20.66 -1.27
CA LEU A 205 11.80 -19.78 -1.98
C LEU A 205 11.72 -20.15 -3.48
N PRO A 206 10.64 -20.78 -3.99
CA PRO A 206 10.50 -21.11 -5.41
C PRO A 206 9.90 -19.90 -6.13
N CYS A 207 10.71 -18.87 -6.40
CA CYS A 207 10.20 -17.57 -6.81
C CYS A 207 9.99 -17.43 -8.33
N THR A 208 9.02 -18.17 -8.88
CA THR A 208 8.48 -17.92 -10.23
C THR A 208 7.43 -16.81 -10.23
N LYS A 209 6.58 -16.73 -9.19
CA LYS A 209 5.58 -15.67 -8.99
C LYS A 209 5.38 -15.42 -7.49
N ILE A 210 5.18 -14.16 -7.11
CA ILE A 210 4.73 -13.77 -5.76
C ILE A 210 3.37 -13.10 -5.90
N GLY A 211 2.30 -13.85 -5.67
CA GLY A 211 0.96 -13.26 -5.54
C GLY A 211 0.85 -12.61 -4.17
N ILE A 212 0.55 -11.31 -4.11
CA ILE A 212 0.13 -10.65 -2.87
C ILE A 212 -1.37 -10.43 -2.91
N THR A 213 -1.96 -10.47 -1.72
CA THR A 213 -3.40 -10.31 -1.51
C THR A 213 -3.90 -9.01 -2.09
N GLN A 214 -5.18 -8.97 -2.42
CA GLN A 214 -5.83 -7.76 -2.88
C GLN A 214 -5.71 -6.65 -1.80
N LEU A 215 -5.59 -5.38 -2.24
CA LEU A 215 -5.34 -4.23 -1.37
C LEU A 215 -6.35 -4.06 -0.22
N ASP A 216 -7.57 -4.55 -0.44
CA ASP A 216 -8.65 -4.57 0.53
C ASP A 216 -8.34 -5.50 1.72
N GLN A 217 -7.63 -6.61 1.50
CA GLN A 217 -7.37 -7.63 2.53
C GLN A 217 -6.34 -7.22 3.60
N ILE A 218 -5.56 -6.16 3.41
CA ILE A 218 -4.45 -5.79 4.32
C ILE A 218 -4.95 -5.17 5.64
N TRP A 219 -6.06 -4.45 5.62
CA TRP A 219 -6.54 -3.71 6.81
C TRP A 219 -8.06 -3.67 6.93
N ARG A 220 -8.79 -3.80 5.82
CA ARG A 220 -10.26 -3.74 5.84
C ARG A 220 -10.90 -4.89 6.63
N PRO A 221 -10.47 -6.16 6.49
CA PRO A 221 -11.04 -7.25 7.28
C PRO A 221 -10.82 -7.04 8.78
N LEU A 222 -9.65 -6.54 9.17
CA LEU A 222 -9.30 -6.21 10.54
C LEU A 222 -10.24 -5.15 11.12
N ILE A 223 -10.38 -4.01 10.44
CA ILE A 223 -11.26 -2.92 10.92
C ILE A 223 -12.72 -3.39 10.93
N ALA A 224 -13.18 -4.08 9.89
CA ALA A 224 -14.54 -4.62 9.84
C ALA A 224 -14.80 -5.61 10.99
N HIS A 225 -13.82 -6.44 11.37
CA HIS A 225 -13.92 -7.33 12.52
C HIS A 225 -14.04 -6.56 13.84
N MET A 226 -13.20 -5.54 14.03
CA MET A 226 -13.20 -4.70 15.24
C MET A 226 -14.43 -3.78 15.34
N MET A 227 -15.11 -3.49 14.23
CA MET A 227 -16.34 -2.70 14.16
C MET A 227 -17.62 -3.53 14.38
N ARG A 228 -17.52 -4.86 14.59
CA ARG A 228 -18.70 -5.71 14.78
C ARG A 228 -19.50 -5.32 16.04
N PRO A 229 -20.84 -5.47 16.01
CA PRO A 229 -21.67 -5.32 17.20
C PRO A 229 -21.14 -6.20 18.33
N GLY A 230 -20.91 -5.62 19.51
CA GLY A 230 -20.37 -6.32 20.68
C GLY A 230 -18.85 -6.23 20.87
N SER A 231 -18.08 -5.71 19.90
CA SER A 231 -16.68 -5.34 20.16
C SER A 231 -16.60 -4.16 21.14
N ARG A 232 -15.51 -4.06 21.92
CA ARG A 232 -15.20 -2.88 22.75
C ARG A 232 -14.00 -2.08 22.23
N ASP A 233 -13.55 -2.39 21.00
CA ASP A 233 -12.31 -1.82 20.46
C ASP A 233 -12.46 -0.37 19.95
N PHE A 234 -13.68 0.04 19.61
CA PHE A 234 -14.03 1.37 19.10
C PHE A 234 -15.29 1.90 19.78
N SER A 235 -15.35 3.22 19.96
CA SER A 235 -16.52 3.93 20.48
C SER A 235 -17.67 3.96 19.46
N GLU A 236 -18.89 4.24 19.93
CA GLU A 236 -20.07 4.38 19.06
C GLU A 236 -19.89 5.51 18.04
N HIS A 237 -19.28 6.62 18.44
CA HIS A 237 -18.98 7.73 17.54
C HIS A 237 -18.04 7.31 16.40
N GLU A 238 -16.97 6.56 16.71
CA GLU A 238 -16.04 6.04 15.70
C GLU A 238 -16.71 5.06 14.73
N ARG A 239 -17.69 4.28 15.20
CA ARG A 239 -18.49 3.39 14.35
C ARG A 239 -19.34 4.18 13.38
N SER A 240 -20.05 5.21 13.85
CA SER A 240 -20.84 6.10 12.99
C SER A 240 -19.96 6.78 11.95
N CYS A 241 -18.80 7.32 12.33
CA CYS A 241 -17.85 7.90 11.38
C CYS A 241 -17.33 6.88 10.35
N TYR A 242 -17.07 5.64 10.77
CA TYR A 242 -16.68 4.56 9.86
C TYR A 242 -17.79 4.20 8.86
N GLU A 243 -19.04 4.16 9.31
CA GLU A 243 -20.21 3.92 8.45
C GLU A 243 -20.42 5.05 7.45
N GLU A 244 -20.38 6.31 7.90
CA GLU A 244 -20.45 7.50 7.05
C GLU A 244 -19.33 7.49 5.99
N LEU A 245 -18.11 7.13 6.39
CA LEU A 245 -17.00 7.05 5.47
C LEU A 245 -17.17 5.87 4.51
N THR A 246 -17.73 4.74 4.93
CA THR A 246 -18.01 3.61 4.03
C THR A 246 -19.02 4.01 2.95
N VAL A 247 -20.05 4.77 3.32
CA VAL A 247 -21.05 5.34 2.40
C VAL A 247 -20.43 6.41 1.49
N SER A 248 -19.66 7.34 2.06
CA SER A 248 -18.98 8.40 1.30
C SER A 248 -17.91 7.85 0.37
N ASN A 249 -17.22 6.79 0.77
CA ASN A 249 -16.23 6.11 -0.05
C ASN A 249 -16.93 5.41 -1.21
N LYS A 250 -18.07 4.74 -1.01
CA LYS A 250 -18.91 4.23 -2.11
C LYS A 250 -19.26 5.33 -3.12
N PHE A 251 -19.65 6.52 -2.64
CA PHE A 251 -19.95 7.67 -3.50
C PHE A 251 -18.72 8.24 -4.22
N ILE A 252 -17.59 8.43 -3.53
CA ILE A 252 -16.32 8.86 -4.12
C ILE A 252 -15.86 7.83 -5.16
N ASN A 253 -16.09 6.55 -4.91
CA ASN A 253 -15.74 5.46 -5.80
C ASN A 253 -16.60 5.49 -7.07
N GLU A 254 -17.90 5.71 -6.94
CA GLU A 254 -18.83 5.91 -8.07
C GLU A 254 -18.44 7.12 -8.92
N ILE A 255 -18.08 8.26 -8.30
CA ILE A 255 -17.64 9.47 -9.01
C ILE A 255 -16.28 9.30 -9.70
N MET A 256 -15.33 8.64 -9.03
CA MET A 256 -13.98 8.41 -9.55
C MET A 256 -13.92 7.22 -10.52
N GLY A 257 -15.03 6.49 -10.69
CA GLY A 257 -15.14 5.26 -11.47
C GLY A 257 -14.27 4.12 -10.93
N TYR A 258 -13.90 4.16 -9.64
CA TYR A 258 -12.92 3.25 -9.06
C TYR A 258 -13.15 3.05 -7.55
N ASP A 259 -13.34 1.81 -7.13
CA ASP A 259 -13.44 1.45 -5.71
C ASP A 259 -12.08 1.51 -5.03
N ILE A 260 -11.82 2.55 -4.24
CA ILE A 260 -10.56 2.74 -3.51
C ILE A 260 -10.31 1.61 -2.51
N LEU A 261 -11.40 1.03 -1.97
CA LEU A 261 -11.35 -0.05 -0.99
C LEU A 261 -11.40 -1.44 -1.62
N ARG A 262 -11.64 -1.58 -2.93
CA ARG A 262 -11.61 -2.87 -3.66
C ARG A 262 -10.65 -2.89 -4.85
N CYS A 263 -10.08 -1.74 -5.17
CA CYS A 263 -9.20 -1.49 -6.31
C CYS A 263 -9.73 -2.02 -7.67
N ARG A 264 -11.05 -1.88 -7.90
CA ARG A 264 -11.73 -2.25 -9.16
C ARG A 264 -12.48 -1.06 -9.75
N PRO A 265 -12.86 -1.08 -11.04
CA PRO A 265 -13.83 -0.12 -11.58
C PRO A 265 -15.12 -0.16 -10.73
N ALA A 266 -15.75 0.98 -10.48
CA ALA A 266 -16.93 1.07 -9.62
C ALA A 266 -18.13 0.28 -10.18
N THR A 267 -18.19 0.14 -11.50
CA THR A 267 -19.07 -0.78 -12.21
C THR A 267 -18.40 -2.15 -12.26
N GLY A 268 -18.92 -3.12 -11.50
CA GLY A 268 -18.51 -4.51 -11.64
C GLY A 268 -18.73 -4.97 -13.07
N GLY A 269 -17.65 -5.00 -13.86
CA GLY A 269 -17.62 -5.83 -15.05
C GLY A 269 -17.48 -7.26 -14.58
N GLU A 270 -18.61 -7.93 -14.38
CA GLU A 270 -18.70 -9.32 -14.79
C GLU A 270 -18.44 -9.30 -16.30
N SER A 271 -17.20 -9.55 -16.71
CA SER A 271 -17.01 -10.26 -17.95
C SER A 271 -17.30 -11.72 -17.63
N ASP A 272 -18.59 -12.05 -17.62
CA ASP A 272 -19.01 -13.29 -18.25
C ASP A 272 -18.50 -13.19 -19.69
N ASP A 273 -17.46 -13.96 -20.01
CA ASP A 273 -17.09 -14.36 -21.36
C ASP A 273 -16.09 -15.52 -21.21
N GLU A 274 -16.64 -16.73 -21.39
CA GLU A 274 -16.05 -18.03 -21.79
C GLU A 274 -14.57 -18.37 -21.51
#